data_AF-A0A316S4A4-F1
#
_entry.id   AF-A0A316S4A4-F1
#
_cell.length_a   1.000
_cell.length_b   1.000
_cell.length_c   1.000
_cell.angle_alpha   90.00
_cell.angle_beta   90.00
_cell.angle_gamma   90.00
#
_symmetry.space_group_name_H-M   'P 1'
#
loop_
_entity.id
_entity.type
_entity.pdbx_description
1 polymer ?
#
loop_
_entity_poly.entity_id
_entity_poly.type
_entity_poly.pdbx_seq_one_letter_code
_entity_poly.pdbx_strand_id
1 'polypeptide(L)'
;MSSNRKMLKILSLLQFALSIVVIVLAVVAKVGGQAAAGQGQLDAMRPYLDLPAALALGALSVASSVMGIRGANRPSALGSHRVLCVLAVVLGVVAAVFAGSVAVLAVSAITAVDGLGAAVYDGKVQKELEERR
;
A
#
# COMPACT_ATOMS: atom_id res chain seq x y z
N MET A 1 -20.37 -4.91 15.51
CA MET A 1 -19.20 -4.25 14.90
C MET A 1 -19.70 -3.04 14.11
N SER A 2 -19.21 -1.82 14.39
CA SER A 2 -19.67 -0.61 13.71
C SER A 2 -19.32 -0.61 12.23
N SER A 3 -20.05 0.15 11.42
CA SER A 3 -19.85 0.20 9.96
C SER A 3 -18.42 0.61 9.60
N ASN A 4 -17.86 1.60 10.30
CA ASN A 4 -16.48 2.06 10.12
C ASN A 4 -15.45 0.94 10.37
N ARG A 5 -15.64 0.14 11.41
CA ARG A 5 -14.75 -0.99 11.73
C ARG A 5 -14.85 -2.12 10.71
N LYS A 6 -16.04 -2.37 10.15
CA LYS A 6 -16.20 -3.34 9.06
C LYS A 6 -15.46 -2.88 7.81
N MET A 7 -15.61 -1.61 7.43
CA MET A 7 -14.94 -1.05 6.25
C MET A 7 -13.42 -1.07 6.39
N LEU A 8 -12.88 -0.69 7.55
CA LEU A 8 -11.45 -0.75 7.81
C LEU A 8 -10.89 -2.17 7.62
N LYS A 9 -11.64 -3.19 8.06
CA LYS A 9 -11.25 -4.59 7.89
C LYS A 9 -11.22 -5.02 6.42
N ILE A 10 -12.21 -4.58 5.64
CA ILE A 10 -12.28 -4.88 4.20
C ILE A 10 -11.10 -4.24 3.47
N LEU A 11 -10.83 -2.96 3.72
CA LEU A 11 -9.69 -2.24 3.13
C LEU A 11 -8.37 -2.89 3.54
N SER A 12 -8.21 -3.27 4.80
CA SER A 12 -6.98 -3.96 5.25
C SER A 12 -6.79 -5.32 4.58
N LEU A 13 -7.86 -6.09 4.35
CA LEU A 13 -7.80 -7.35 3.62
C LEU A 13 -7.46 -7.13 2.14
N LEU A 14 -8.02 -6.09 1.53
CA LEU A 14 -7.69 -5.70 0.16
C LEU A 14 -6.23 -5.28 0.05
N GLN A 15 -5.73 -4.47 0.99
CA GLN A 15 -4.35 -4.03 1.07
C GLN A 15 -3.37 -5.21 1.16
N PHE A 16 -3.73 -6.24 1.94
CA PHE A 16 -2.97 -7.48 2.00
C PHE A 16 -2.92 -8.20 0.64
N ALA A 17 -4.07 -8.38 -0.01
CA ALA A 17 -4.12 -9.02 -1.33
C ALA A 17 -3.32 -8.23 -2.39
N LEU A 18 -3.49 -6.90 -2.44
CA LEU A 18 -2.77 -6.02 -3.35
C LEU A 18 -1.27 -6.06 -3.11
N SER A 19 -0.82 -6.14 -1.85
CA SER A 19 0.61 -6.23 -1.53
C SER A 19 1.27 -7.45 -2.15
N ILE A 20 0.59 -8.61 -2.13
CA ILE A 20 1.08 -9.84 -2.77
C ILE A 20 1.15 -9.65 -4.27
N VAL A 21 0.11 -9.09 -4.88
CA VAL A 21 0.06 -8.85 -6.34
C VAL A 21 1.18 -7.91 -6.78
N VAL A 22 1.42 -6.81 -6.07
CA VAL A 22 2.52 -5.87 -6.37
C VAL A 22 3.87 -6.58 -6.32
N ILE A 23 4.13 -7.37 -5.27
CA ILE A 23 5.41 -8.09 -5.11
C ILE A 23 5.61 -9.06 -6.28
N VAL A 24 4.58 -9.87 -6.60
CA VAL A 24 4.66 -10.85 -7.68
C VAL A 24 4.90 -10.16 -9.02
N LEU A 25 4.15 -9.11 -9.33
CA LEU A 25 4.29 -8.37 -10.60
C LEU A 25 5.66 -7.70 -10.72
N ALA A 26 6.20 -7.13 -9.64
CA ALA A 26 7.51 -6.51 -9.66
C ALA A 26 8.63 -7.53 -9.89
N VAL A 27 8.54 -8.71 -9.27
CA VAL A 27 9.48 -9.81 -9.48
C VAL A 27 9.40 -10.33 -10.92
N VAL A 28 8.19 -10.60 -11.42
CA VAL A 28 7.96 -11.07 -12.79
C VAL A 28 8.47 -10.05 -13.81
N ALA A 29 8.20 -8.75 -13.61
CA ALA A 29 8.68 -7.68 -14.47
C ALA A 29 10.22 -7.58 -14.47
N LYS A 30 10.88 -7.87 -13.34
CA LYS A 30 12.35 -7.87 -13.28
C LYS A 30 12.96 -9.07 -14.01
N VAL A 31 12.37 -10.25 -13.85
CA VAL A 31 12.85 -11.50 -14.48
C VAL A 31 12.54 -11.54 -15.98
N GLY A 32 11.41 -10.97 -16.41
CA GLY A 32 10.97 -10.92 -17.81
C GLY A 32 11.80 -10.02 -18.75
N GLY A 33 12.84 -9.36 -18.23
CA GLY A 33 13.67 -8.41 -18.98
C GLY A 33 13.11 -6.99 -18.95
N GLN A 34 14.01 -6.01 -18.84
CA GLN A 34 13.64 -4.59 -18.81
C GLN A 34 13.25 -4.12 -20.22
N ALA A 35 12.18 -3.33 -20.33
CA ALA A 35 11.90 -2.57 -21.54
C ALA A 35 13.06 -1.61 -21.85
N ALA A 36 13.30 -1.35 -23.14
CA ALA A 36 14.43 -0.55 -23.63
C ALA A 36 14.61 0.76 -22.84
N ALA A 37 15.85 1.05 -22.45
CA ALA A 37 16.20 2.25 -21.70
C ALA A 37 15.79 3.51 -22.48
N GLY A 38 14.88 4.30 -21.91
CA GLY A 38 14.58 5.63 -22.42
C GLY A 38 15.75 6.59 -22.18
N GLN A 39 15.81 7.67 -22.95
CA GLN A 39 16.92 8.63 -22.93
C GLN A 39 16.82 9.66 -21.77
N GLY A 40 15.92 9.47 -20.81
CA GLY A 40 15.70 10.39 -19.69
C GLY A 40 16.44 10.02 -18.39
N GLN A 41 16.71 11.01 -17.54
CA GLN A 41 17.36 10.81 -16.23
C GLN A 41 16.54 9.90 -15.30
N LEU A 42 15.21 9.92 -15.40
CA LEU A 42 14.32 8.99 -14.69
C LEU A 42 14.46 7.55 -15.18
N ASP A 43 14.63 7.33 -16.49
CA ASP A 43 14.83 6.00 -17.07
C ASP A 43 16.18 5.40 -16.66
N ALA A 44 17.21 6.23 -16.46
CA ALA A 44 18.49 5.79 -15.92
C ALA A 44 18.41 5.30 -14.46
N MET A 45 17.51 5.85 -13.66
CA MET A 45 17.32 5.46 -12.24
C MET A 45 16.36 4.28 -12.06
N ARG A 46 15.46 4.08 -13.02
CA ARG A 46 14.42 3.03 -13.03
C ARG A 46 14.92 1.61 -12.71
N PRO A 47 16.01 1.08 -13.32
CA PRO A 47 16.45 -0.29 -13.04
C PRO A 47 16.87 -0.52 -11.58
N TYR A 48 17.27 0.54 -10.86
CA TYR A 48 17.70 0.50 -9.48
C TYR A 48 16.56 0.69 -8.48
N LEU A 49 15.47 1.37 -8.86
CA LEU A 49 14.39 1.75 -7.94
C LEU A 49 13.09 0.95 -8.12
N ASP A 50 12.82 0.40 -9.31
CA ASP A 50 11.56 -0.30 -9.62
C ASP A 50 11.28 -1.45 -8.63
N LEU A 51 12.19 -2.42 -8.53
CA LEU A 51 12.02 -3.58 -7.65
C LEU A 51 12.08 -3.21 -6.16
N PRO A 52 13.08 -2.45 -5.66
CA PRO A 52 13.14 -2.11 -4.24
C PRO A 52 11.95 -1.29 -3.76
N ALA A 53 11.46 -0.34 -4.57
CA ALA A 53 10.28 0.45 -4.21
C ALA A 53 9.02 -0.41 -4.12
N ALA A 54 8.82 -1.32 -5.08
CA ALA A 54 7.68 -2.25 -5.07
C ALA A 54 7.73 -3.24 -3.90
N LEU A 55 8.91 -3.77 -3.57
CA LEU A 55 9.10 -4.64 -2.40
C LEU A 55 8.86 -3.90 -1.09
N ALA A 56 9.38 -2.66 -0.96
CA ALA A 56 9.14 -1.83 0.21
C ALA A 56 7.65 -1.50 0.38
N LEU A 57 6.97 -1.14 -0.71
CA LEU A 57 5.52 -0.92 -0.74
C LEU A 57 4.76 -2.17 -0.29
N GLY A 58 5.11 -3.34 -0.83
CA GLY A 58 4.50 -4.61 -0.48
C GLY A 58 4.67 -4.94 1.00
N ALA A 59 5.91 -4.90 1.51
CA ALA A 59 6.21 -5.18 2.92
C ALA A 59 5.45 -4.24 3.87
N LEU A 60 5.40 -2.95 3.53
CA LEU A 60 4.76 -1.94 4.35
C LEU A 60 3.23 -2.04 4.30
N SER A 61 2.67 -2.46 3.16
CA SER A 61 1.23 -2.78 2.99
C SER A 61 0.82 -4.05 3.74
N VAL A 62 1.71 -5.05 3.83
CA VAL A 62 1.51 -6.22 4.71
C VAL A 62 1.52 -5.78 6.18
N ALA A 63 2.47 -4.95 6.59
CA ALA A 63 2.52 -4.46 7.96
C ALA A 63 1.27 -3.64 8.34
N SER A 64 0.83 -2.73 7.46
CA SER A 64 -0.39 -1.94 7.68
C SER A 64 -1.63 -2.82 7.72
N SER A 65 -1.79 -3.78 6.78
CA SER A 65 -2.97 -4.67 6.77
C SER A 65 -3.11 -5.50 8.05
N VAL A 66 -2.01 -6.02 8.61
CA VAL A 66 -2.04 -6.75 9.89
C VAL A 66 -2.51 -5.83 11.03
N MET A 67 -2.00 -4.60 11.09
CA MET A 67 -2.43 -3.63 12.08
C MET A 67 -3.89 -3.19 11.88
N GLY A 68 -4.33 -2.99 10.64
CA GLY A 68 -5.70 -2.60 10.31
C GLY A 68 -6.72 -3.69 10.63
N ILE A 69 -6.41 -4.97 10.38
CA ILE A 69 -7.25 -6.11 10.78
C ILE A 69 -7.31 -6.22 12.31
N ARG A 70 -6.17 -6.07 13.01
CA ARG A 70 -6.13 -6.07 14.48
C ARG A 70 -6.92 -4.90 15.05
N GLY A 71 -6.75 -3.70 14.50
CA GLY A 71 -7.43 -2.47 14.89
C GLY A 71 -8.94 -2.51 14.62
N ALA A 72 -9.38 -3.13 13.53
CA ALA A 72 -10.81 -3.34 13.28
C ALA A 72 -11.49 -4.21 14.34
N ASN A 73 -10.79 -5.23 14.86
CA ASN A 73 -11.29 -6.10 15.93
C ASN A 73 -11.11 -5.47 17.33
N ARG A 74 -9.99 -4.77 17.57
CA ARG A 74 -9.65 -4.06 18.81
C ARG A 74 -9.18 -2.64 18.48
N PRO A 75 -10.09 -1.65 18.46
CA PRO A 75 -9.77 -0.29 18.00
C PRO A 75 -8.68 0.42 18.82
N SER A 76 -8.55 0.09 20.11
CA SER A 76 -7.46 0.57 20.97
C SER A 76 -6.06 0.12 20.52
N ALA A 77 -5.97 -0.85 19.61
CA ALA A 77 -4.72 -1.40 19.08
C ALA A 77 -4.32 -0.84 17.71
N LEU A 78 -5.00 0.21 17.20
CA LEU A 78 -4.68 0.84 15.90
C LEU A 78 -3.27 1.45 15.88
N GLY A 79 -2.79 2.00 16.99
CA GLY A 79 -1.39 2.41 17.16
C GLY A 79 -0.87 3.28 15.99
N SER A 80 0.21 2.84 15.34
CA SER A 80 0.86 3.52 14.21
C SER A 80 0.28 3.19 12.83
N HIS A 81 -0.86 2.49 12.75
CA HIS A 81 -1.48 2.04 11.50
C HIS A 81 -1.63 3.17 10.48
N ARG A 82 -2.15 4.34 10.89
CA ARG A 82 -2.30 5.51 10.00
C ARG A 82 -0.98 5.98 9.39
N VAL A 83 0.11 5.98 10.17
CA VAL A 83 1.43 6.39 9.69
C VAL A 83 1.92 5.39 8.63
N LEU A 84 1.73 4.08 8.87
CA LEU A 84 2.06 3.06 7.89
C LEU A 84 1.22 3.20 6.62
N CYS A 85 -0.09 3.47 6.73
CA CYS A 85 -0.91 3.72 5.54
C CYS A 85 -0.38 4.92 4.74
N VAL A 86 -0.04 6.04 5.39
CA VAL A 86 0.51 7.22 4.70
C VAL A 86 1.85 6.91 4.03
N LEU A 87 2.75 6.19 4.70
CA LEU A 87 4.01 5.74 4.11
C LEU A 87 3.78 4.79 2.92
N ALA A 88 2.75 3.93 2.97
CA ALA A 88 2.37 3.06 1.86
C ALA A 88 1.90 3.89 0.66
N VAL A 89 1.14 4.96 0.90
CA VAL A 89 0.71 5.88 -0.17
C VAL A 89 1.91 6.52 -0.84
N VAL A 90 2.86 7.06 -0.07
CA VAL A 90 4.06 7.70 -0.61
C VAL A 90 4.88 6.71 -1.41
N LEU A 91 5.14 5.51 -0.86
CA LEU A 91 5.85 4.45 -1.59
C LEU A 91 5.08 3.95 -2.80
N GLY A 92 3.74 3.94 -2.76
CA GLY A 92 2.88 3.59 -3.88
C GLY A 92 3.03 4.54 -5.05
N VAL A 93 3.09 5.85 -4.76
CA VAL A 93 3.37 6.87 -5.78
C VAL A 93 4.79 6.71 -6.34
N VAL A 94 5.79 6.52 -5.49
CA VAL A 94 7.19 6.30 -5.93
C VAL A 94 7.28 5.05 -6.82
N ALA A 95 6.69 3.92 -6.40
CA ALA A 95 6.66 2.70 -7.18
C ALA A 95 5.92 2.87 -8.52
N ALA A 96 4.83 3.64 -8.55
CA ALA A 96 4.11 3.95 -9.78
C ALA A 96 4.94 4.82 -10.76
N VAL A 97 5.70 5.79 -10.26
CA VAL A 97 6.59 6.64 -11.08
C VAL A 97 7.71 5.83 -11.73
N PHE A 98 8.28 4.87 -11.01
CA PHE A 98 9.37 4.03 -11.52
C PHE A 98 8.91 2.70 -12.12
N ALA A 99 7.60 2.44 -12.15
CA ALA A 99 7.04 1.15 -12.54
C ALA A 99 7.50 0.74 -13.94
N GLY A 100 8.20 -0.39 -14.07
CA GLY A 100 8.70 -0.93 -15.35
C GLY A 100 7.61 -1.34 -16.35
N SER A 101 6.36 -1.51 -15.91
CA SER A 101 5.23 -1.93 -16.73
C SER A 101 3.92 -1.24 -16.33
N VAL A 102 2.97 -1.20 -17.27
CA VAL A 102 1.62 -0.66 -17.03
C VAL A 102 0.90 -1.42 -15.91
N ALA A 103 1.12 -2.73 -15.80
CA ALA A 103 0.54 -3.55 -14.74
C ALA A 103 1.08 -3.13 -13.36
N VAL A 104 2.40 -3.00 -13.21
CA VAL A 104 3.01 -2.55 -11.94
C VAL A 104 2.56 -1.14 -11.58
N LEU A 105 2.45 -0.24 -12.57
CA LEU A 105 1.94 1.12 -12.37
C LEU A 105 0.50 1.08 -11.84
N ALA A 106 -0.40 0.35 -12.51
CA ALA A 106 -1.80 0.29 -12.15
C ALA A 106 -2.01 -0.27 -10.75
N VAL A 107 -1.35 -1.40 -10.40
CA VAL A 107 -1.51 -2.00 -9.07
C VAL A 107 -0.87 -1.13 -7.99
N SER A 108 0.27 -0.49 -8.24
CA SER A 108 0.88 0.44 -7.27
C SER A 108 -0.01 1.66 -7.01
N ALA A 109 -0.63 2.22 -8.04
CA ALA A 109 -1.59 3.31 -7.91
C ALA A 109 -2.86 2.89 -7.14
N ILE A 110 -3.42 1.72 -7.43
CA ILE A 110 -4.57 1.17 -6.69
C ILE A 110 -4.22 0.96 -5.21
N THR A 111 -3.02 0.43 -4.93
CA THR A 111 -2.53 0.22 -3.56
C THR A 111 -2.39 1.55 -2.81
N ALA A 112 -1.95 2.61 -3.48
CA ALA A 112 -1.90 3.95 -2.89
C ALA A 112 -3.30 4.49 -2.57
N VAL A 113 -4.27 4.31 -3.47
CA VAL A 113 -5.66 4.74 -3.22
C VAL A 113 -6.29 3.96 -2.06
N ASP A 114 -6.06 2.66 -2.00
CA ASP A 114 -6.53 1.81 -0.89
C ASP A 114 -5.89 2.22 0.44
N GLY A 115 -4.58 2.52 0.45
CA GLY A 115 -3.87 3.04 1.62
C GLY A 115 -4.44 4.37 2.12
N LEU A 116 -4.84 5.29 1.23
CA LEU A 116 -5.56 6.51 1.59
C LEU A 116 -6.91 6.20 2.25
N GLY A 117 -7.68 5.28 1.66
CA GLY A 117 -8.94 4.82 2.22
C GLY A 117 -8.77 4.26 3.63
N ALA A 118 -7.79 3.37 3.83
CA ALA A 118 -7.48 2.78 5.12
C ALA A 118 -7.09 3.84 6.17
N ALA A 119 -6.30 4.85 5.79
CA ALA A 119 -5.93 5.96 6.68
C ALA A 119 -7.13 6.84 7.08
N VAL A 120 -8.08 7.07 6.16
CA VAL A 120 -9.30 7.83 6.46
C VAL A 120 -10.21 7.06 7.41
N TYR A 121 -10.42 5.76 7.16
CA TYR A 121 -11.26 4.93 8.02
C TYR A 121 -10.64 4.67 9.39
N ASP A 122 -9.31 4.59 9.48
CA ASP A 122 -8.59 4.57 10.76
C ASP A 122 -8.99 5.77 11.64
N GLY A 123 -8.90 6.99 11.09
CA GLY A 123 -9.30 8.21 11.80
C GLY A 123 -10.79 8.24 12.19
N LYS A 124 -11.67 7.70 11.34
CA LYS A 124 -13.11 7.56 11.67
C LYS A 124 -13.36 6.57 12.81
N VAL A 125 -12.60 5.47 12.87
CA VAL A 125 -12.70 4.48 13.95
C VAL A 125 -12.16 5.03 15.27
N GLN A 126 -11.07 5.81 15.23
CA GLN A 126 -10.54 6.48 16.42
C GLN A 126 -11.51 7.51 17.00
N LYS A 127 -12.12 8.36 16.16
CA LYS A 127 -13.15 9.32 16.60
C LYS A 127 -14.35 8.62 17.24
N GLU A 128 -14.82 7.51 16.66
CA GLU A 128 -15.93 6.73 17.24
C GLU A 128 -15.60 6.16 18.63
N LEU A 129 -14.32 5.93 18.95
CA LEU A 129 -13.90 5.52 20.30
C LEU A 129 -13.89 6.68 21.28
N GLU A 130 -13.42 7.84 20.85
CA GLU A 130 -13.36 9.05 21.68
C GLU A 130 -14.76 9.51 22.07
N GLU A 131 -15.71 9.52 21.14
CA GLU A 131 -17.11 9.89 21.38
C GLU A 131 -17.88 8.90 22.29
N ARG A 132 -17.35 7.69 22.47
CA ARG A 132 -17.96 6.64 23.32
C ARG A 132 -17.30 6.50 24.69
N ARG A 133 -16.26 7.28 24.99
CA ARG A 133 -15.60 7.34 26.30
C ARG A 133 -16.15 8.49 27.13
#